data_AF-A0A2N1UTK6-F1
#
_entry.id   AF-A0A2N1UTK6-F1
#
_cell.length_a   1.000
_cell.length_b   1.000
_cell.length_c   1.000
_cell.angle_alpha   90.00
_cell.angle_beta   90.00
_cell.angle_gamma   90.00
#
_symmetry.space_group_name_H-M   'P 1'
#
loop_
_entity.id
_entity.type
_entity.pdbx_description
1 polymer ?
#
loop_
_entity_poly.entity_id
_entity_poly.type
_entity_poly.pdbx_seq_one_letter_code
_entity_poly.pdbx_strand_id
1 'polypeptide(L)'
;MSEIPTEALSDTLREHISGLSASPSLAEALHLFLEGQPASAGDQEPWEIFIPWLSGHDPAALAELLTGLKDGMPVPQPVGWQDTPDWDRQLASADRRTVKVFRELLRQQRKSSAYYRDLTHVFERHPHQPRLAQLLLSYLLRWEGPESAAHFASHQLERHPDWHLLRFAWANQVMYRTQLRKPEAEQLARLLDILQHKLLLEQHLAAEQTPEADSALLFYQATGFYYLLTRQLERAVFSINQAAAIDSDNPLLVILLMAATAIIVEDLERAHHLRDFLRPLMANK
;
A
#
# COMPACT_ATOMS: atom_id res chain seq x y z
N MET A 1 -11.46 0.91 4.91
CA MET A 1 -11.13 0.97 3.46
C MET A 1 -10.95 2.43 3.01
N SER A 2 -9.73 2.79 2.59
CA SER A 2 -9.37 4.13 2.12
C SER A 2 -9.55 4.23 0.60
N GLU A 3 -10.45 5.08 0.12
CA GLU A 3 -10.73 5.28 -1.31
C GLU A 3 -9.85 6.39 -1.88
N ILE A 4 -8.60 6.03 -2.04
CA ILE A 4 -7.55 6.81 -2.68
C ILE A 4 -7.89 6.96 -4.17
N PRO A 5 -7.62 8.11 -4.83
CA PRO A 5 -7.78 8.24 -6.28
C PRO A 5 -6.72 7.38 -6.99
N THR A 6 -7.06 6.11 -7.20
CA THR A 6 -6.19 5.07 -7.76
C THR A 6 -6.19 5.02 -9.28
N GLU A 7 -7.21 5.59 -9.91
CA GLU A 7 -7.47 5.45 -11.35
C GLU A 7 -6.33 6.00 -12.20
N ALA A 8 -5.88 7.23 -11.97
CA ALA A 8 -4.82 7.82 -12.80
C ALA A 8 -3.48 7.07 -12.72
N LEU A 9 -3.11 6.57 -11.54
CA LEU A 9 -1.89 5.77 -11.40
C LEU A 9 -2.08 4.36 -11.97
N SER A 10 -3.24 3.76 -11.74
CA SER A 10 -3.62 2.48 -12.32
C SER A 10 -3.58 2.54 -13.85
N ASP A 11 -4.10 3.60 -14.47
CA ASP A 11 -4.11 3.78 -15.92
C ASP A 11 -2.68 3.98 -16.45
N THR A 12 -1.86 4.81 -15.78
CA THR A 12 -0.45 5.01 -16.16
C THR A 12 0.34 3.69 -16.08
N LEU A 13 0.14 2.93 -15.00
CA LEU A 13 0.78 1.62 -14.83
C LEU A 13 0.26 0.58 -15.80
N ARG A 14 -1.05 0.62 -16.12
CA ARG A 14 -1.67 -0.29 -17.07
C ARG A 14 -1.14 -0.01 -18.47
N GLU A 15 -1.16 1.25 -18.92
CA GLU A 15 -0.55 1.66 -20.19
C GLU A 15 0.93 1.25 -20.27
N HIS A 16 1.67 1.42 -19.16
CA HIS A 16 3.06 1.01 -19.08
C HIS A 16 3.26 -0.50 -19.22
N ILE A 17 2.52 -1.31 -18.45
CA ILE A 17 2.57 -2.77 -18.53
C ILE A 17 2.08 -3.29 -19.88
N SER A 18 1.03 -2.70 -20.44
CA SER A 18 0.58 -2.97 -21.80
C SER A 18 1.66 -2.61 -22.82
N GLY A 19 2.43 -1.53 -22.63
CA GLY A 19 3.61 -1.23 -23.43
C GLY A 19 4.72 -2.28 -23.31
N LEU A 20 4.90 -2.84 -22.12
CA LEU A 20 5.84 -3.94 -21.87
C LEU A 20 5.37 -5.27 -22.48
N SER A 21 4.07 -5.44 -22.75
CA SER A 21 3.52 -6.67 -23.34
C SER A 21 4.11 -7.03 -24.72
N ALA A 22 4.60 -6.03 -25.45
CA ALA A 22 5.29 -6.21 -26.73
C ALA A 22 6.82 -6.29 -26.62
N SER A 23 7.38 -6.25 -25.40
CA SER A 23 8.82 -6.20 -25.19
C SER A 23 9.47 -7.60 -25.16
N PRO A 24 10.69 -7.76 -25.73
CA PRO A 24 11.47 -8.98 -25.58
C PRO A 24 11.75 -9.33 -24.11
N SER A 25 11.90 -8.31 -23.26
CA SER A 25 12.19 -8.49 -21.85
C SER A 25 11.02 -9.09 -21.07
N LEU A 26 9.77 -8.84 -21.47
CA LEU A 26 8.63 -9.56 -20.89
C LEU A 26 8.68 -11.04 -21.26
N ALA A 27 8.93 -11.39 -22.53
CA ALA A 27 9.01 -12.79 -22.95
C ALA A 27 10.13 -13.53 -22.21
N GLU A 28 11.28 -12.87 -22.01
CA GLU A 28 12.39 -13.38 -21.22
C GLU A 28 12.01 -13.54 -19.74
N ALA A 29 11.42 -12.52 -19.11
CA ALA A 29 10.92 -12.63 -17.74
C ALA A 29 9.93 -13.79 -17.61
N LEU A 30 8.92 -13.88 -18.47
CA LEU A 30 7.96 -14.98 -18.47
C LEU A 30 8.64 -16.35 -18.61
N HIS A 31 9.64 -16.47 -19.49
CA HIS A 31 10.40 -17.71 -19.62
C HIS A 31 11.16 -18.07 -18.33
N LEU A 32 11.72 -17.07 -17.64
CA LEU A 32 12.40 -17.25 -16.35
C LEU A 32 11.46 -17.75 -15.25
N PHE A 33 10.21 -17.29 -15.24
CA PHE A 33 9.25 -17.57 -14.17
C PHE A 33 8.32 -18.76 -14.44
N LEU A 34 8.16 -19.15 -15.70
CA LEU A 34 7.32 -20.30 -16.09
C LEU A 34 8.11 -21.60 -16.24
N GLU A 35 9.44 -21.60 -16.13
CA GLU A 35 10.32 -22.79 -16.21
C GLU A 35 9.99 -23.75 -17.39
N GLY A 36 9.55 -23.21 -18.52
CA GLY A 36 9.17 -24.00 -19.70
C GLY A 36 7.73 -24.52 -19.72
N GLN A 37 6.87 -24.15 -18.77
CA GLN A 37 5.44 -24.31 -18.94
C GLN A 37 4.96 -23.37 -20.06
N PRO A 38 4.16 -23.87 -21.03
CA PRO A 38 3.61 -23.01 -22.05
C PRO A 38 2.70 -22.00 -21.35
N ALA A 39 3.06 -20.72 -21.38
CA ALA A 39 2.11 -19.67 -21.06
C ALA A 39 0.89 -19.92 -21.97
N SER A 40 -0.24 -20.36 -21.42
CA SER A 40 -1.50 -20.23 -22.14
C SER A 40 -1.83 -18.73 -22.11
N ALA A 41 -1.15 -17.97 -22.97
CA ALA A 41 -1.22 -16.51 -23.09
C ALA A 41 -2.55 -16.05 -23.72
N GLY A 42 -3.62 -16.82 -23.52
CA GLY A 42 -4.97 -16.44 -23.91
C GLY A 42 -5.60 -15.64 -22.78
N ASP A 43 -5.57 -14.32 -22.92
CA ASP A 43 -6.35 -13.32 -22.17
C ASP A 43 -5.85 -12.88 -20.77
N GLN A 44 -4.76 -13.44 -20.23
CA GLN A 44 -4.22 -12.99 -18.95
C GLN A 44 -3.32 -11.75 -19.09
N GLU A 45 -3.50 -10.78 -18.19
CA GLU A 45 -2.63 -9.60 -18.12
C GLU A 45 -1.25 -10.01 -17.59
N PRO A 46 -0.14 -9.39 -18.06
CA PRO A 46 1.21 -9.80 -17.66
C PRO A 46 1.43 -9.88 -16.16
N TRP A 47 0.87 -8.96 -15.36
CA TRP A 47 1.01 -8.95 -13.90
C TRP A 47 0.30 -10.13 -13.21
N GLU A 48 -0.76 -10.68 -13.81
CA GLU A 48 -1.48 -11.84 -13.28
C GLU A 48 -0.58 -13.09 -13.23
N ILE A 49 0.32 -13.21 -14.21
CA ILE A 49 1.27 -14.32 -14.31
C ILE A 49 2.29 -14.30 -13.17
N PHE A 50 2.63 -13.12 -12.63
CA PHE A 50 3.58 -12.98 -11.52
C PHE A 50 2.91 -13.07 -10.14
N ILE A 51 1.58 -13.10 -10.04
CA ILE A 51 0.86 -13.20 -8.76
C ILE A 51 1.36 -14.38 -7.90
N PRO A 52 1.55 -15.60 -8.43
CA PRO A 52 2.02 -16.74 -7.63
C PRO A 52 3.41 -16.55 -7.03
N TRP A 53 4.22 -15.67 -7.64
CA TRP A 53 5.55 -15.30 -7.16
C TRP A 53 5.51 -14.13 -6.18
N LEU A 54 4.64 -13.15 -6.43
CA LEU A 54 4.58 -11.92 -5.64
C LEU A 54 3.69 -12.03 -4.40
N SER A 55 2.80 -13.03 -4.34
CA SER A 55 1.80 -13.18 -3.28
C SER A 55 1.48 -14.65 -2.95
N GLY A 56 0.73 -14.87 -1.87
CA GLY A 56 0.28 -16.21 -1.45
C GLY A 56 1.40 -17.09 -0.87
N HIS A 57 2.42 -16.47 -0.29
CA HIS A 57 3.46 -17.16 0.49
C HIS A 57 3.22 -16.96 1.98
N ASP A 58 3.70 -17.90 2.78
CA ASP A 58 3.66 -17.78 4.24
C ASP A 58 4.58 -16.64 4.71
N PRO A 59 4.05 -15.63 5.44
CA PRO A 59 4.86 -14.53 5.96
C PRO A 59 6.02 -14.96 6.85
N ALA A 60 5.88 -16.03 7.63
CA ALA A 60 6.95 -16.51 8.50
C ALA A 60 8.11 -17.06 7.67
N ALA A 61 7.82 -17.88 6.65
CA ALA A 61 8.82 -18.39 5.73
C ALA A 61 9.52 -17.26 4.94
N LEU A 62 8.80 -16.22 4.52
CA LEU A 62 9.41 -15.05 3.88
C LEU A 62 10.34 -14.28 4.83
N ALA A 63 9.94 -14.07 6.08
CA ALA A 63 10.78 -13.40 7.09
C ALA A 63 12.08 -14.17 7.36
N GLU A 64 12.02 -15.51 7.38
CA GLU A 64 13.20 -16.37 7.50
C GLU A 64 14.17 -16.15 6.32
N LEU A 65 13.67 -16.14 5.08
CA LEU A 65 14.49 -15.87 3.91
C LEU A 65 15.12 -14.48 3.93
N LEU A 66 14.39 -13.45 4.38
CA LEU A 66 14.91 -12.08 4.50
C LEU A 66 16.09 -11.99 5.48
N THR A 67 16.16 -12.86 6.48
CA THR A 67 17.30 -12.93 7.41
C THR A 67 18.62 -13.25 6.68
N GLY A 68 18.55 -13.93 5.53
CA GLY A 68 19.70 -14.28 4.71
C GLY A 68 20.28 -13.15 3.85
N LEU A 69 19.55 -12.03 3.62
CA LEU A 69 19.92 -11.00 2.64
C LEU A 69 21.15 -10.16 3.03
N LYS A 70 21.55 -10.14 4.31
CA LYS A 70 22.71 -9.37 4.83
C LYS A 70 22.77 -7.92 4.31
N ASP A 71 21.62 -7.29 4.11
CA ASP A 71 21.48 -5.94 3.52
C ASP A 71 21.51 -4.81 4.56
N GLY A 72 21.75 -5.14 5.84
CA GLY A 72 21.80 -4.19 6.95
C GLY A 72 20.43 -3.62 7.35
N MET A 73 19.35 -4.08 6.72
CA MET A 73 18.00 -3.60 6.96
C MET A 73 17.30 -4.50 7.98
N PRO A 74 16.43 -3.94 8.84
CA PRO A 74 15.76 -4.71 9.88
C PRO A 74 14.89 -5.81 9.28
N VAL A 75 14.90 -7.01 9.89
CA VAL A 75 14.09 -8.15 9.42
C VAL A 75 12.69 -8.02 10.00
N PRO A 76 11.63 -7.97 9.16
CA PRO A 76 10.27 -7.88 9.66
C PRO A 76 9.84 -9.18 10.32
N GLN A 77 9.03 -9.06 11.37
CA GLN A 77 8.33 -10.20 11.95
C GLN A 77 6.91 -10.31 11.36
N PRO A 78 6.35 -11.52 11.24
CA PRO A 78 4.92 -11.68 11.00
C PRO A 78 4.14 -11.06 12.16
N VAL A 79 3.31 -10.06 11.85
CA VAL A 79 2.44 -9.39 12.84
C VAL A 79 1.00 -9.76 12.51
N GLY A 80 0.28 -10.30 13.49
CA GLY A 80 -1.17 -10.50 13.39
C GLY A 80 -1.93 -9.18 13.53
N TRP A 81 -3.18 -9.15 13.08
CA TRP A 81 -4.05 -7.97 13.18
C TRP A 81 -5.40 -8.34 13.78
N GLN A 82 -6.13 -7.32 14.21
CA GLN A 82 -7.52 -7.43 14.63
C GLN A 82 -8.45 -6.78 13.61
N ASP A 83 -9.68 -7.27 13.56
CA ASP A 83 -10.72 -6.68 12.72
C ASP A 83 -10.91 -5.20 13.02
N THR A 84 -11.20 -4.43 11.98
CA THR A 84 -11.52 -3.01 12.09
C THR A 84 -12.85 -2.86 12.84
N PRO A 85 -12.87 -2.32 14.07
CA PRO A 85 -14.11 -2.16 14.82
C PRO A 85 -15.08 -1.21 14.09
N ASP A 86 -16.38 -1.43 14.31
CA ASP A 86 -17.45 -0.52 13.94
C ASP A 86 -17.44 0.74 14.83
N TRP A 87 -16.40 1.54 14.66
CA TRP A 87 -16.08 2.73 15.45
C TRP A 87 -17.19 3.79 15.43
N ASP A 88 -17.96 3.87 14.35
CA ASP A 88 -19.04 4.83 14.18
C ASP A 88 -20.28 4.49 15.03
N ARG A 89 -20.35 3.27 15.59
CA ARG A 89 -21.37 2.88 16.58
C ARG A 89 -21.28 3.68 17.88
N GLN A 90 -20.11 4.25 18.17
CA GLN A 90 -19.90 5.10 19.35
C GLN A 90 -20.42 6.54 19.13
N LEU A 91 -20.69 6.93 17.87
CA LEU A 91 -21.20 8.25 17.54
C LEU A 91 -22.71 8.34 17.77
N ALA A 92 -23.18 9.56 18.06
CA ALA A 92 -24.59 9.90 18.06
C ALA A 92 -25.23 9.59 16.69
N SER A 93 -26.53 9.27 16.67
CA SER A 93 -27.24 8.85 15.45
C SER A 93 -27.13 9.86 14.30
N ALA A 94 -27.23 11.17 14.61
CA ALA A 94 -27.06 12.23 13.62
C ALA A 94 -25.65 12.24 13.00
N ASP A 95 -24.61 12.13 13.83
CA ASP A 95 -23.21 12.11 13.39
C ASP A 95 -22.91 10.87 12.56
N ARG A 96 -23.40 9.71 13.00
CA ARG A 96 -23.28 8.44 12.26
C ARG A 96 -23.91 8.54 10.87
N ARG A 97 -25.07 9.19 10.75
CA ARG A 97 -25.70 9.45 9.45
C ARG A 97 -24.81 10.31 8.57
N THR A 98 -24.25 11.40 9.10
CA THR A 98 -23.30 12.26 8.37
C THR A 98 -22.09 11.47 7.88
N VAL A 99 -21.46 10.68 8.75
CA VAL A 99 -20.31 9.82 8.40
C VAL A 99 -20.67 8.84 7.29
N LYS A 100 -21.82 8.15 7.41
CA LYS A 100 -22.27 7.18 6.40
C LYS A 100 -22.51 7.83 5.04
N VAL A 101 -23.20 8.97 5.00
CA VAL A 101 -23.44 9.69 3.75
C VAL A 101 -22.13 10.20 3.15
N PHE A 102 -21.22 10.73 3.98
CA PHE A 102 -19.94 11.22 3.49
C PHE A 102 -19.08 10.09 2.88
N ARG A 103 -19.00 8.93 3.55
CA ARG A 103 -18.34 7.74 3.01
C ARG A 103 -18.90 7.33 1.66
N GLU A 104 -20.21 7.31 1.52
CA GLU A 104 -20.86 6.97 0.26
C GLU A 104 -20.55 8.00 -0.84
N LEU A 105 -20.46 9.29 -0.50
CA LEU A 105 -20.05 10.33 -1.44
C LEU A 105 -18.58 10.16 -1.88
N LEU A 106 -17.67 9.80 -0.97
CA LEU A 106 -16.29 9.45 -1.31
C LEU A 106 -16.25 8.27 -2.30
N ARG A 107 -17.04 7.22 -2.04
CA ARG A 107 -17.12 6.01 -2.86
C ARG A 107 -17.63 6.28 -4.25
N GLN A 108 -18.67 7.12 -4.34
CA GLN A 108 -19.22 7.59 -5.60
C GLN A 108 -18.35 8.66 -6.28
N GLN A 109 -17.22 9.05 -5.67
CA GLN A 109 -16.34 10.11 -6.15
C GLN A 109 -17.04 11.47 -6.33
N ARG A 110 -18.05 11.78 -5.51
CA ARG A 110 -18.85 12.99 -5.62
C ARG A 110 -18.41 14.06 -4.64
N LYS A 111 -18.00 15.23 -5.15
CA LYS A 111 -17.68 16.40 -4.33
C LYS A 111 -18.94 16.92 -3.64
N SER A 112 -18.87 17.10 -2.32
CA SER A 112 -19.89 17.84 -1.57
C SER A 112 -19.25 18.69 -0.47
N SER A 113 -19.18 20.00 -0.70
CA SER A 113 -18.65 20.94 0.30
C SER A 113 -19.55 21.06 1.53
N ALA A 114 -20.86 20.82 1.39
CA ALA A 114 -21.80 20.82 2.51
C ALA A 114 -21.50 19.66 3.47
N TYR A 115 -21.46 18.42 2.95
CA TYR A 115 -21.14 17.26 3.79
C TYR A 115 -19.69 17.23 4.28
N TYR A 116 -18.75 17.87 3.58
CA TYR A 116 -17.41 18.10 4.11
C TYR A 116 -17.41 18.99 5.35
N ARG A 117 -18.18 20.10 5.33
CA ARG A 117 -18.34 20.98 6.49
C ARG A 117 -19.02 20.24 7.64
N ASP A 118 -20.09 19.49 7.35
CA ASP A 118 -20.80 18.71 8.36
C ASP A 118 -19.87 17.67 8.99
N LEU A 119 -19.06 16.96 8.20
CA LEU A 119 -18.08 16.01 8.73
C LEU A 119 -16.99 16.71 9.55
N THR A 120 -16.55 17.90 9.14
CA THR A 120 -15.60 18.71 9.92
C THR A 120 -16.18 19.03 11.30
N HIS A 121 -17.46 19.41 11.39
CA HIS A 121 -18.14 19.62 12.67
C HIS A 121 -18.35 18.34 13.49
N VAL A 122 -18.48 17.18 12.84
CA VAL A 122 -18.45 15.89 13.54
C VAL A 122 -17.04 15.65 14.11
N PHE A 123 -16.00 15.90 13.32
CA PHE A 123 -14.60 15.74 13.75
C PHE A 123 -14.24 16.66 14.93
N GLU A 124 -14.68 17.92 14.90
CA GLU A 124 -14.49 18.87 16.02
C GLU A 124 -15.12 18.38 17.33
N ARG A 125 -16.26 17.69 17.26
CA ARG A 125 -16.94 17.11 18.43
C ARG A 125 -16.35 15.78 18.89
N HIS A 126 -15.66 15.07 17.99
CA HIS A 126 -15.02 13.79 18.25
C HIS A 126 -13.53 13.83 17.84
N PRO A 127 -12.71 14.72 18.45
CA PRO A 127 -11.35 14.99 17.99
C PRO A 127 -10.40 13.81 18.19
N HIS A 128 -10.80 12.77 18.93
CA HIS A 128 -9.99 11.57 19.19
C HIS A 128 -10.24 10.44 18.17
N GLN A 129 -11.02 10.68 17.11
CA GLN A 129 -11.37 9.67 16.11
C GLN A 129 -10.46 9.74 14.87
N PRO A 130 -9.43 8.88 14.74
CA PRO A 130 -8.51 8.91 13.60
C PRO A 130 -9.20 8.61 12.27
N ARG A 131 -10.31 7.86 12.28
CA ARG A 131 -11.06 7.51 11.07
C ARG A 131 -11.85 8.69 10.50
N LEU A 132 -12.29 9.64 11.33
CA LEU A 132 -12.84 10.91 10.83
C LEU A 132 -11.76 11.73 10.14
N ALA A 133 -10.56 11.81 10.74
CA ALA A 133 -9.42 12.49 10.13
C ALA A 133 -9.00 11.83 8.79
N GLN A 134 -9.01 10.49 8.72
CA GLN A 134 -8.74 9.76 7.48
C GLN A 134 -9.75 10.13 6.37
N LEU A 135 -11.06 10.17 6.68
CA LEU A 135 -12.09 10.55 5.72
C LEU A 135 -11.91 11.99 5.21
N LEU A 136 -11.62 12.93 6.12
CA LEU A 136 -11.32 14.32 5.77
C LEU A 136 -10.07 14.41 4.90
N LEU A 137 -9.00 13.69 5.24
CA LEU A 137 -7.79 13.61 4.44
C LEU A 137 -8.09 13.12 3.01
N SER A 138 -8.85 12.03 2.87
CA SER A 138 -9.27 11.50 1.57
C SER A 138 -10.03 12.52 0.73
N TYR A 139 -10.90 13.32 1.34
CA TYR A 139 -11.60 14.42 0.66
C TYR A 139 -10.63 15.50 0.17
N LEU A 140 -9.77 15.99 1.07
CA LEU A 140 -8.83 17.08 0.78
C LEU A 140 -7.91 16.70 -0.39
N LEU A 141 -7.38 15.49 -0.36
CA LEU A 141 -6.52 14.95 -1.42
C LEU A 141 -7.18 14.98 -2.80
N ARG A 142 -8.48 14.65 -2.83
CA ARG A 142 -9.21 14.49 -4.08
C ARG A 142 -9.70 15.82 -4.66
N TRP A 143 -10.12 16.75 -3.82
CA TRP A 143 -10.83 17.95 -4.29
C TRP A 143 -10.24 19.30 -3.89
N GLU A 144 -9.37 19.36 -2.89
CA GLU A 144 -8.75 20.60 -2.40
C GLU A 144 -7.24 20.67 -2.67
N GLY A 145 -6.63 19.53 -3.00
CA GLY A 145 -5.26 19.44 -3.49
C GLY A 145 -4.21 18.97 -2.48
N PRO A 146 -2.96 18.78 -2.95
CA PRO A 146 -1.84 18.23 -2.17
C PRO A 146 -1.48 19.07 -0.95
N GLU A 147 -1.50 20.40 -1.07
CA GLU A 147 -1.07 21.33 -0.02
C GLU A 147 -2.05 21.33 1.15
N SER A 148 -3.36 21.43 0.87
CA SER A 148 -4.42 21.37 1.87
C SER A 148 -4.39 20.06 2.65
N ALA A 149 -4.21 18.93 1.94
CA ALA A 149 -4.06 17.62 2.55
C ALA A 149 -2.81 17.50 3.41
N ALA A 150 -1.67 18.00 2.93
CA ALA A 150 -0.41 18.00 3.68
C ALA A 150 -0.51 18.82 4.96
N HIS A 151 -1.05 20.04 4.87
CA HIS A 151 -1.26 20.91 6.02
C HIS A 151 -2.14 20.24 7.08
N PHE A 152 -3.27 19.67 6.66
CA PHE A 152 -4.17 18.93 7.54
C PHE A 152 -3.45 17.73 8.20
N ALA A 153 -2.81 16.86 7.41
CA ALA A 153 -2.14 15.67 7.93
C ALA A 153 -1.03 16.02 8.92
N SER A 154 -0.15 16.96 8.58
CA SER A 154 0.94 17.41 9.47
C SER A 154 0.38 17.95 10.78
N HIS A 155 -0.61 18.86 10.73
CA HIS A 155 -1.21 19.42 11.93
C HIS A 155 -1.87 18.35 12.83
N GLN A 156 -2.56 17.38 12.25
CA GLN A 156 -3.17 16.29 13.04
C GLN A 156 -2.11 15.36 13.64
N LEU A 157 -1.07 15.00 12.88
CA LEU A 157 -0.02 14.09 13.33
C LEU A 157 0.93 14.71 14.37
N GLU A 158 1.08 16.04 14.37
CA GLU A 158 1.76 16.77 15.45
C GLU A 158 0.99 16.66 16.77
N ARG A 159 -0.35 16.73 16.74
CA ARG A 159 -1.20 16.62 17.93
C ARG A 159 -1.45 15.19 18.38
N HIS A 160 -1.47 14.26 17.43
CA HIS A 160 -1.80 12.85 17.62
C HIS A 160 -0.77 11.96 16.94
N PRO A 161 0.47 11.88 17.48
CA PRO A 161 1.54 11.06 16.92
C PRO A 161 1.29 9.55 17.03
N ASP A 162 0.23 9.13 17.72
CA ASP A 162 -0.22 7.74 17.84
C ASP A 162 -1.23 7.34 16.75
N TRP A 163 -1.68 8.28 15.91
CA TRP A 163 -2.66 7.99 14.85
C TRP A 163 -2.02 7.31 13.63
N HIS A 164 -1.63 6.05 13.82
CA HIS A 164 -1.04 5.19 12.80
C HIS A 164 -1.88 5.12 11.53
N LEU A 165 -3.20 4.99 11.66
CA LEU A 165 -4.11 4.97 10.51
C LEU A 165 -3.95 6.21 9.62
N LEU A 166 -3.93 7.41 10.22
CA LEU A 166 -3.77 8.65 9.48
C LEU A 166 -2.35 8.80 8.91
N ARG A 167 -1.33 8.44 9.70
CA ARG A 167 0.08 8.45 9.27
C ARG A 167 0.28 7.59 8.02
N PHE A 168 -0.18 6.34 8.05
CA PHE A 168 0.02 5.40 6.96
C PHE A 168 -0.87 5.74 5.76
N ALA A 169 -2.08 6.26 5.99
CA ALA A 169 -2.89 6.83 4.90
C ALA A 169 -2.14 7.96 4.21
N TRP A 170 -1.54 8.88 4.97
CA TRP A 170 -0.76 9.99 4.42
C TRP A 170 0.52 9.52 3.70
N ALA A 171 1.23 8.53 4.26
CA ALA A 171 2.40 7.92 3.63
C ALA A 171 2.07 7.38 2.23
N ASN A 172 1.01 6.59 2.10
CA ASN A 172 0.55 6.07 0.80
C ASN A 172 0.29 7.18 -0.23
N GLN A 173 -0.20 8.34 0.20
CA GLN A 173 -0.53 9.46 -0.71
C GLN A 173 0.71 10.15 -1.26
N VAL A 174 1.77 10.24 -0.46
CA VAL A 174 3.08 10.69 -0.95
C VAL A 174 3.60 9.70 -1.99
N MET A 175 3.40 8.39 -1.77
CA MET A 175 3.84 7.35 -2.69
C MET A 175 3.13 7.38 -4.04
N TYR A 176 1.81 7.57 -4.07
CA TYR A 176 1.07 7.62 -5.34
C TYR A 176 1.45 8.77 -6.25
N ARG A 177 2.05 9.82 -5.69
CA ARG A 177 2.55 10.97 -6.45
C ARG A 177 4.00 10.80 -6.88
N THR A 178 4.67 9.77 -6.39
CA THR A 178 6.07 9.50 -6.69
C THR A 178 6.18 8.70 -7.99
N GLN A 179 7.06 9.14 -8.88
CA GLN A 179 7.31 8.42 -10.13
C GLN A 179 8.17 7.17 -9.85
N LEU A 180 7.66 5.99 -10.23
CA LEU A 180 8.33 4.71 -9.97
C LEU A 180 9.75 4.62 -10.55
N ARG A 181 9.96 5.13 -11.76
CA ARG A 181 11.25 5.02 -12.48
C ARG A 181 12.30 6.03 -12.01
N LYS A 182 11.84 7.19 -11.53
CA LYS A 182 12.71 8.29 -11.13
C LYS A 182 12.17 8.91 -9.84
N PRO A 183 12.23 8.17 -8.73
CA PRO A 183 11.79 8.71 -7.45
C PRO A 183 12.66 9.90 -7.09
N GLU A 184 12.04 11.02 -6.74
CA GLU A 184 12.77 12.18 -6.27
C GLU A 184 13.27 11.91 -4.85
N ALA A 185 14.54 12.23 -4.57
CA ALA A 185 15.14 11.98 -3.26
C ALA A 185 14.35 12.66 -2.12
N GLU A 186 13.79 13.84 -2.39
CA GLU A 186 12.94 14.58 -1.44
C GLU A 186 11.64 13.82 -1.11
N GLN A 187 11.03 13.16 -2.08
CA GLN A 187 9.80 12.37 -1.86
C GLN A 187 10.08 11.14 -1.00
N LEU A 188 11.21 10.47 -1.24
CA LEU A 188 11.67 9.34 -0.41
C LEU A 188 12.01 9.79 1.02
N ALA A 189 12.72 10.91 1.17
CA ALA A 189 13.02 11.49 2.48
C ALA A 189 11.74 11.84 3.24
N ARG A 190 10.79 12.50 2.56
CA ARG A 190 9.49 12.85 3.14
C ARG A 190 8.69 11.61 3.58
N LEU A 191 8.73 10.53 2.80
CA LEU A 191 8.09 9.28 3.20
C LEU A 191 8.71 8.73 4.49
N LEU A 192 10.05 8.69 4.55
CA LEU A 192 10.76 8.23 5.74
C LEU A 192 10.44 9.10 6.94
N ASP A 193 10.34 10.42 6.78
CA ASP A 193 9.93 11.33 7.85
C ASP A 193 8.52 11.03 8.36
N ILE A 194 7.55 10.80 7.46
CA ILE A 194 6.17 10.41 7.82
C ILE A 194 6.17 9.09 8.57
N LEU A 195 6.95 8.11 8.10
CA LEU A 195 7.14 6.81 8.75
C LEU A 195 8.08 6.89 9.96
N GLN A 196 8.60 8.07 10.32
CA GLN A 196 9.52 8.28 11.45
C GLN A 196 10.76 7.38 11.39
N HIS A 197 11.26 7.08 10.18
CA HIS A 197 12.33 6.12 9.92
C HIS A 197 12.09 4.70 10.46
N LYS A 198 10.84 4.36 10.77
CA LYS A 198 10.43 3.04 11.26
C LYS A 198 9.85 2.23 10.10
N LEU A 199 10.63 1.26 9.65
CA LEU A 199 10.32 0.41 8.48
C LEU A 199 9.72 -0.95 8.86
N LEU A 200 9.56 -1.23 10.15
CA LEU A 200 8.82 -2.37 10.66
C LEU A 200 7.53 -1.92 11.36
N LEU A 201 6.44 -2.69 11.25
CA LEU A 201 5.14 -2.30 11.82
C LEU A 201 5.20 -2.26 13.35
N GLU A 202 5.86 -3.26 13.95
CA GLU A 202 6.06 -3.40 15.39
C GLU A 202 6.81 -2.21 16.02
N GLN A 203 7.61 -1.48 15.25
CA GLN A 203 8.29 -0.26 15.74
C GLN A 203 7.33 0.89 15.97
N HIS A 204 6.16 0.87 15.33
CA HIS A 204 5.10 1.86 15.52
C HIS A 204 4.20 1.53 16.70
N LEU A 205 4.11 0.27 17.09
CA LEU A 205 3.15 -0.23 18.07
C LEU A 205 3.74 -0.19 19.49
N ALA A 206 2.86 -0.06 20.49
CA ALA A 206 3.22 -0.40 21.86
C ALA A 206 3.44 -1.91 22.01
N ALA A 207 4.23 -2.34 23.01
CA ALA A 207 4.72 -3.72 23.15
C ALA A 207 3.63 -4.82 23.15
N GLU A 208 2.40 -4.50 23.56
CA GLU A 208 1.27 -5.44 23.61
C GLU A 208 0.13 -5.06 22.66
N GLN A 209 0.37 -4.09 21.76
CA GLN A 209 -0.65 -3.57 20.88
C GLN A 209 -0.75 -4.40 19.60
N THR A 210 -1.92 -4.99 19.37
CA THR A 210 -2.27 -5.57 18.07
C THR A 210 -2.76 -4.45 17.13
N PRO A 211 -2.21 -4.32 15.91
CA PRO A 211 -2.67 -3.32 14.95
C PRO A 211 -4.06 -3.66 14.42
N GLU A 212 -4.85 -2.63 14.12
CA GLU A 212 -6.07 -2.79 13.34
C GLU A 212 -5.75 -3.14 11.88
N ALA A 213 -6.55 -3.99 11.26
CA ALA A 213 -6.40 -4.44 9.87
C ALA A 213 -6.19 -3.27 8.89
N ASP A 214 -7.04 -2.23 8.95
CA ASP A 214 -6.92 -1.06 8.06
C ASP A 214 -5.57 -0.33 8.23
N SER A 215 -5.02 -0.26 9.45
CA SER A 215 -3.74 0.38 9.71
C SER A 215 -2.57 -0.48 9.23
N ALA A 216 -2.61 -1.79 9.51
CA ALA A 216 -1.60 -2.73 9.04
C ALA A 216 -1.55 -2.77 7.50
N LEU A 217 -2.71 -2.81 6.84
CA LEU A 217 -2.83 -2.78 5.39
C LEU A 217 -2.17 -1.55 4.80
N LEU A 218 -2.52 -0.35 5.29
CA LEU A 218 -1.91 0.90 4.83
C LEU A 218 -0.40 0.94 5.09
N PHE A 219 0.06 0.42 6.23
CA PHE A 219 1.50 0.33 6.51
C PHE A 219 2.21 -0.51 5.44
N TYR A 220 1.74 -1.74 5.22
CA TYR A 220 2.37 -2.66 4.27
C TYR A 220 2.27 -2.16 2.82
N GLN A 221 1.22 -1.43 2.48
CA GLN A 221 1.14 -0.75 1.17
C GLN A 221 2.22 0.33 1.04
N ALA A 222 2.38 1.18 2.06
CA ALA A 222 3.38 2.25 2.05
C ALA A 222 4.81 1.69 1.99
N THR A 223 5.13 0.68 2.81
CA THR A 223 6.45 0.05 2.80
C THR A 223 6.69 -0.76 1.53
N GLY A 224 5.66 -1.41 0.99
CA GLY A 224 5.72 -2.10 -0.30
C GLY A 224 6.19 -1.15 -1.40
N PHE A 225 5.52 0.00 -1.56
CA PHE A 225 5.96 1.00 -2.53
C PHE A 225 7.35 1.55 -2.22
N TYR A 226 7.69 1.80 -0.95
CA TYR A 226 9.02 2.28 -0.56
C TYR A 226 10.12 1.33 -1.04
N TYR A 227 9.94 0.04 -0.79
CA TYR A 227 10.88 -0.99 -1.22
C TYR A 227 10.95 -1.12 -2.74
N LEU A 228 9.83 -0.98 -3.46
CA LEU A 228 9.85 -0.93 -4.92
C LEU A 228 10.66 0.27 -5.44
N LEU A 229 10.43 1.47 -4.90
CA LEU A 229 11.16 2.68 -5.30
C LEU A 229 12.66 2.62 -5.00
N THR A 230 13.02 1.96 -3.89
CA THR A 230 14.42 1.74 -3.49
C THR A 230 15.02 0.45 -4.06
N ARG A 231 14.31 -0.20 -5.00
CA ARG A 231 14.74 -1.43 -5.69
C ARG A 231 15.07 -2.60 -4.75
N GLN A 232 14.39 -2.69 -3.59
CA GLN A 232 14.48 -3.79 -2.63
C GLN A 232 13.34 -4.80 -2.84
N LEU A 233 13.34 -5.49 -3.99
CA LEU A 233 12.20 -6.31 -4.44
C LEU A 233 11.79 -7.41 -3.45
N GLU A 234 12.75 -8.06 -2.81
CA GLU A 234 12.52 -9.15 -1.84
C GLU A 234 11.71 -8.64 -0.63
N ARG A 235 12.00 -7.42 -0.16
CA ARG A 235 11.28 -6.76 0.94
C ARG A 235 9.92 -6.21 0.48
N ALA A 236 9.82 -5.77 -0.77
CA ALA A 236 8.55 -5.39 -1.35
C ALA A 236 7.60 -6.61 -1.41
N VAL A 237 8.08 -7.78 -1.82
CA VAL A 237 7.31 -9.03 -1.84
C VAL A 237 6.79 -9.40 -0.45
N PHE A 238 7.60 -9.25 0.60
CA PHE A 238 7.10 -9.44 1.97
C PHE A 238 5.93 -8.52 2.30
N SER A 239 6.07 -7.22 1.98
CA SER A 239 5.01 -6.24 2.25
C SER A 239 3.73 -6.53 1.43
N ILE A 240 3.89 -6.94 0.17
CA ILE A 240 2.78 -7.34 -0.71
C ILE A 240 2.05 -8.56 -0.14
N ASN A 241 2.76 -9.58 0.34
CA ASN A 241 2.15 -10.76 0.95
C ASN A 241 1.37 -10.41 2.22
N GLN A 242 1.93 -9.56 3.07
CA GLN A 242 1.23 -9.08 4.27
C GLN A 242 -0.04 -8.28 3.91
N ALA A 243 0.03 -7.38 2.92
CA ALA A 243 -1.13 -6.64 2.46
C ALA A 243 -2.22 -7.58 1.86
N ALA A 244 -1.81 -8.56 1.05
CA ALA A 244 -2.70 -9.54 0.45
C ALA A 244 -3.38 -10.46 1.48
N ALA A 245 -2.67 -10.80 2.56
CA ALA A 245 -3.23 -11.61 3.64
C ALA A 245 -4.31 -10.85 4.45
N ILE A 246 -4.25 -9.52 4.48
CA ILE A 246 -5.25 -8.67 5.15
C ILE A 246 -6.47 -8.43 4.26
N ASP A 247 -6.25 -8.03 3.00
CA ASP A 247 -7.31 -7.70 2.04
C ASP A 247 -6.81 -7.98 0.60
N SER A 248 -7.10 -9.17 0.10
CA SER A 248 -6.69 -9.63 -1.24
C SER A 248 -7.40 -8.89 -2.38
N ASP A 249 -8.58 -8.32 -2.10
CA ASP A 249 -9.42 -7.66 -3.09
C ASP A 249 -9.12 -6.15 -3.16
N ASN A 250 -8.13 -5.69 -2.40
CA ASN A 250 -7.79 -4.28 -2.34
C ASN A 250 -7.25 -3.77 -3.68
N PRO A 251 -7.84 -2.73 -4.30
CA PRO A 251 -7.34 -2.20 -5.57
C PRO A 251 -5.88 -1.73 -5.52
N LEU A 252 -5.39 -1.29 -4.35
CA LEU A 252 -4.00 -0.84 -4.18
C LEU A 252 -3.01 -1.99 -4.20
N LEU A 253 -3.44 -3.19 -3.82
CA LEU A 253 -2.62 -4.38 -3.96
C LEU A 253 -2.34 -4.67 -5.44
N VAL A 254 -3.35 -4.51 -6.30
CA VAL A 254 -3.18 -4.65 -7.75
C VAL A 254 -2.14 -3.66 -8.28
N ILE A 255 -2.20 -2.40 -7.84
CA ILE A 255 -1.21 -1.37 -8.23
C ILE A 255 0.20 -1.74 -7.77
N LEU A 256 0.37 -2.28 -6.56
CA LEU A 256 1.67 -2.77 -6.06
C LEU A 256 2.20 -3.95 -6.89
N LEU A 257 1.34 -4.91 -7.20
CA LEU A 257 1.66 -6.06 -8.04
C LEU A 257 2.10 -5.60 -9.44
N MET A 258 1.32 -4.69 -10.04
CA MET A 258 1.65 -4.06 -11.33
C MET A 258 3.02 -3.36 -11.29
N ALA A 259 3.28 -2.55 -10.27
CA ALA A 259 4.56 -1.85 -10.10
C ALA A 259 5.74 -2.83 -9.92
N ALA A 260 5.55 -3.91 -9.15
CA ALA A 260 6.56 -4.96 -8.98
C ALA A 260 6.84 -5.69 -10.30
N THR A 261 5.80 -6.07 -11.04
CA THR A 261 5.93 -6.70 -12.37
C THR A 261 6.69 -5.79 -13.34
N ALA A 262 6.38 -4.49 -13.38
CA ALA A 262 7.08 -3.55 -14.24
C ALA A 262 8.59 -3.51 -13.92
N ILE A 263 8.97 -3.49 -12.63
CA ILE A 263 10.38 -3.54 -12.21
C ILE A 263 11.05 -4.84 -12.64
N ILE A 264 10.39 -5.98 -12.46
CA ILE A 264 10.90 -7.31 -12.83
C ILE A 264 11.16 -7.40 -14.35
N VAL A 265 10.25 -6.89 -15.15
CA VAL A 265 10.34 -6.93 -16.62
C VAL A 265 11.40 -5.95 -17.15
N GLU A 266 11.65 -4.84 -16.45
CA GLU A 266 12.69 -3.87 -16.80
C GLU A 266 14.09 -4.28 -16.36
N ASP A 267 14.20 -5.15 -15.34
CA ASP A 267 15.46 -5.52 -14.70
C ASP A 267 15.54 -7.04 -14.50
N LEU A 268 15.98 -7.73 -15.55
CA LEU A 268 16.07 -9.19 -15.57
C LEU A 268 17.11 -9.74 -14.58
N GLU A 269 18.16 -8.99 -14.28
CA GLU A 269 19.10 -9.38 -13.22
C GLU A 269 18.37 -9.44 -11.88
N ARG A 270 17.57 -8.42 -11.58
CA ARG A 270 16.73 -8.41 -10.37
C ARG A 270 15.65 -9.49 -10.39
N ALA A 271 15.09 -9.78 -11.56
CA ALA A 271 14.16 -10.90 -11.73
C ALA A 271 14.81 -12.24 -11.34
N HIS A 272 16.04 -12.49 -11.79
CA HIS A 272 16.81 -13.67 -11.42
C HIS A 272 17.09 -13.72 -9.92
N HIS A 273 17.53 -12.62 -9.32
CA HIS A 273 17.76 -12.55 -7.88
C HIS A 273 16.49 -12.86 -7.07
N LEU A 274 15.37 -12.24 -7.44
CA LEU A 274 14.09 -12.50 -6.79
C LEU A 274 13.66 -13.95 -6.95
N ARG A 275 13.84 -14.52 -8.15
CA ARG A 275 13.51 -15.92 -8.44
C ARG A 275 14.29 -16.86 -7.53
N ASP A 276 15.60 -16.64 -7.43
CA ASP A 276 16.51 -17.46 -6.65
C ASP A 276 16.25 -17.30 -5.15
N PHE A 277 15.88 -16.10 -4.71
CA PHE A 277 15.39 -15.82 -3.35
C PHE A 277 14.11 -16.60 -3.02
N LEU A 278 13.11 -16.61 -3.92
CA LEU A 278 11.82 -17.27 -3.69
C LEU A 278 11.84 -18.79 -3.93
N ARG A 279 12.86 -19.33 -4.59
CA ARG A 279 12.98 -20.75 -4.93
C ARG A 279 12.69 -21.71 -3.76
N PRO A 280 13.18 -21.47 -2.51
CA PRO A 280 12.89 -22.36 -1.39
C PRO A 280 11.40 -22.44 -1.02
N LEU A 281 10.63 -21.37 -1.27
CA LEU A 281 9.18 -21.34 -1.00
C LEU A 281 8.37 -22.01 -2.10
N MET A 282 8.90 -22.03 -3.32
CA MET A 282 8.22 -22.59 -4.48
C MET A 282 8.37 -24.09 -4.61
N ALA A 283 9.48 -24.65 -4.13
CA ALA A 283 9.68 -26.10 -4.10
C ALA A 283 8.72 -26.85 -3.15
N ASN A 284 8.04 -26.12 -2.27
CA ASN A 284 7.14 -26.65 -1.24
C ASN A 284 5.65 -26.43 -1.54
N LYS A 285 5.30 -25.92 -2.74
CA LYS A 285 3.92 -25.83 -3.24
C LYS A 285 3.60 -27.02 -4.14
#